data_AF-A0A7C5YE07-F1
#
_entry.id   AF-A0A7C5YE07-F1
#
_cell.length_a   1.000
_cell.length_b   1.000
_cell.length_c   1.000
_cell.angle_alpha   90.00
_cell.angle_beta   90.00
_cell.angle_gamma   90.00
#
_symmetry.space_group_name_H-M   'P 1'
#
loop_
_entity.id
_entity.type
_entity.pdbx_description
1 polymer ?
#
loop_
_entity_poly.entity_id
_entity_poly.type
_entity_poly.pdbx_seq_one_letter_code
_entity_poly.pdbx_strand_id
1 'polypeptide(L)'
;MRANEWALALIMALQVGVVTLIVLEVYYFRRKRTVIKLAQLLLRLFIGFLFLVLLTLIFAGMFTLKFKSLEGELWFWICCLLIGLLVLLLLLVDAHLLYKGRMRERERLYEDLARNILRSIVEKAQEENEGTQKTNQQQ
;
A
#
# COMPACT_ATOMS: atom_id res chain seq x y z
N MET A 1 -32.57 -18.40 8.55
CA MET A 1 -31.13 -18.14 8.75
C MET A 1 -30.98 -17.10 9.84
N ARG A 2 -30.25 -17.41 10.90
CA ARG A 2 -30.15 -16.57 12.11
C ARG A 2 -29.08 -15.50 11.91
N ALA A 3 -29.23 -14.31 12.51
CA ALA A 3 -28.29 -13.18 12.38
C ALA A 3 -26.82 -13.57 12.65
N ASN A 4 -26.61 -14.56 13.50
CA ASN A 4 -25.30 -15.05 13.92
C ASN A 4 -24.54 -15.77 12.78
N GLU A 5 -25.26 -16.40 11.84
CA GLU A 5 -24.68 -17.11 10.69
C GLU A 5 -24.05 -16.12 9.70
N TRP A 6 -24.69 -14.96 9.51
CA TRP A 6 -24.17 -13.89 8.65
C TRP A 6 -22.91 -13.26 9.24
N ALA A 7 -22.86 -13.05 10.56
CA ALA A 7 -21.68 -12.51 11.22
C ALA A 7 -20.46 -13.43 11.07
N LEU A 8 -20.63 -14.73 11.24
CA LEU A 8 -19.58 -15.72 11.04
C LEU A 8 -19.09 -15.74 9.59
N ALA A 9 -20.02 -15.76 8.63
CA ALA A 9 -19.68 -15.73 7.20
C ALA A 9 -18.89 -14.47 6.83
N LEU A 10 -19.28 -13.31 7.35
CA LEU A 10 -18.57 -12.04 7.11
C LEU A 10 -17.15 -12.06 7.69
N ILE A 11 -16.95 -12.54 8.92
CA ILE A 11 -15.61 -12.63 9.53
C ILE A 11 -14.72 -13.57 8.74
N MET A 12 -15.22 -14.75 8.35
CA MET A 12 -14.47 -15.72 7.56
C MET A 12 -14.12 -15.17 6.17
N ALA A 13 -15.07 -14.52 5.49
CA ALA A 13 -14.82 -13.87 4.21
C ALA A 13 -13.73 -12.78 4.32
N LEU A 14 -13.75 -12.02 5.41
CA LEU A 14 -12.78 -10.96 5.67
C LEU A 14 -11.38 -11.52 5.95
N GLN A 15 -11.27 -12.64 6.69
CA GLN A 15 -10.00 -13.37 6.86
C GLN A 15 -9.44 -13.86 5.52
N VAL A 16 -10.27 -14.50 4.70
CA VAL A 16 -9.85 -14.98 3.37
C VAL A 16 -9.38 -13.82 2.48
N GLY A 17 -10.08 -12.68 2.54
CA GLY A 17 -9.68 -11.46 1.84
C GLY A 17 -8.29 -10.97 2.25
N VAL A 18 -8.01 -10.93 3.56
CA VAL A 18 -6.70 -10.52 4.09
C VAL A 18 -5.60 -11.47 3.66
N VAL A 19 -5.81 -12.79 3.77
CA VAL A 19 -4.83 -13.79 3.30
C VAL A 19 -4.56 -13.62 1.81
N THR A 20 -5.61 -13.42 1.02
CA THR A 20 -5.50 -13.20 -0.43
C THR A 20 -4.65 -11.98 -0.74
N LEU A 21 -4.87 -10.86 -0.03
CA LEU A 21 -4.07 -9.64 -0.19
C LEU A 21 -2.59 -9.87 0.15
N ILE A 22 -2.30 -10.56 1.26
CA ILE A 22 -0.91 -10.90 1.65
C ILE A 22 -0.22 -11.75 0.58
N VAL A 23 -0.90 -12.79 0.09
CA VAL A 23 -0.38 -13.65 -0.98
C VAL A 23 -0.12 -12.84 -2.26
N LEU A 24 -1.04 -11.93 -2.59
CA LEU A 24 -0.90 -11.06 -3.75
C LEU A 24 0.35 -10.17 -3.61
N GLU A 25 0.57 -9.56 -2.46
CA GLU A 25 1.75 -8.72 -2.20
C GLU A 25 3.05 -9.51 -2.33
N VAL A 26 3.11 -10.71 -1.75
CA VAL A 26 4.27 -11.61 -1.88
C VAL A 26 4.50 -12.01 -3.34
N TYR A 27 3.43 -12.29 -4.09
CA TYR A 27 3.51 -12.64 -5.50
C TYR A 27 4.05 -11.47 -6.35
N TYR A 28 3.52 -10.26 -6.14
CA TYR A 28 3.99 -9.05 -6.83
C TYR A 28 5.46 -8.75 -6.49
N PHE A 29 5.88 -8.95 -5.25
CA PHE A 29 7.26 -8.77 -4.82
C PHE A 29 8.21 -9.77 -5.51
N ARG A 30 7.84 -11.05 -5.58
CA ARG A 30 8.65 -12.07 -6.26
C ARG A 30 8.86 -11.77 -7.74
N ARG A 31 7.89 -11.12 -8.39
CA ARG A 31 7.97 -10.76 -9.82
C ARG A 31 8.92 -9.58 -10.09
N LYS A 32 9.63 -9.05 -9.07
CA LYS A 32 10.59 -7.92 -9.14
C LYS A 32 10.03 -6.68 -9.85
N ARG A 33 8.71 -6.54 -9.92
CA ARG A 33 8.02 -5.44 -10.64
C ARG A 33 7.83 -4.20 -9.78
N THR A 34 8.41 -4.14 -8.59
CA THR A 34 8.17 -3.05 -7.64
C THR A 34 9.49 -2.47 -7.12
N VAL A 35 9.58 -1.14 -7.15
CA VAL A 35 10.64 -0.30 -6.55
C VAL A 35 10.55 -0.29 -5.00
N ILE A 36 9.73 -1.18 -4.44
CA ILE A 36 9.37 -1.21 -3.02
C ILE A 36 10.50 -1.88 -2.25
N LYS A 37 10.98 -1.22 -1.19
CA LYS A 37 12.03 -1.75 -0.32
C LYS A 37 11.54 -2.99 0.42
N LEU A 38 12.42 -3.99 0.59
CA LEU A 38 12.14 -5.21 1.37
C LEU A 38 11.55 -4.91 2.77
N ALA A 39 12.01 -3.82 3.41
CA ALA A 39 11.50 -3.37 4.70
C ALA A 39 10.00 -3.02 4.69
N GLN A 40 9.48 -2.43 3.61
CA GLN A 40 8.05 -2.14 3.48
C GLN A 40 7.24 -3.42 3.29
N LEU A 41 7.75 -4.39 2.51
CA LEU A 41 7.09 -5.68 2.36
C LEU A 41 6.97 -6.39 3.72
N LEU A 42 8.05 -6.42 4.49
CA LEU A 42 8.06 -7.03 5.84
C LEU A 42 7.08 -6.31 6.77
N LEU A 43 7.05 -4.98 6.73
CA LEU A 43 6.09 -4.20 7.53
C LEU A 43 4.65 -4.56 7.17
N ARG A 44 4.32 -4.66 5.89
CA ARG A 44 2.97 -5.04 5.44
C ARG A 44 2.59 -6.46 5.80
N LEU A 45 3.53 -7.40 5.67
CA LEU A 45 3.31 -8.78 6.07
C LEU A 45 3.06 -8.87 7.59
N PHE A 46 3.80 -8.09 8.38
CA PHE A 46 3.60 -7.98 9.82
C PHE A 46 2.25 -7.35 10.18
N ILE A 47 1.84 -6.28 9.50
CA ILE A 47 0.53 -5.64 9.67
C ILE A 47 -0.59 -6.63 9.33
N GLY A 48 -0.51 -7.30 8.18
CA GLY A 48 -1.50 -8.29 7.75
C GLY A 48 -1.60 -9.47 8.73
N PHE A 49 -0.46 -9.93 9.25
CA PHE A 49 -0.42 -10.97 10.28
C PHE A 49 -1.09 -10.51 11.58
N LEU A 50 -0.75 -9.31 12.10
CA LEU A 50 -1.41 -8.75 13.28
C LEU A 50 -2.93 -8.63 13.09
N PHE A 51 -3.36 -8.23 11.89
CA PHE A 51 -4.76 -8.10 11.57
C PHE A 51 -5.49 -9.46 11.58
N LEU A 52 -4.85 -10.52 11.08
CA LEU A 52 -5.39 -11.89 11.20
C LEU A 52 -5.49 -12.34 12.67
N VAL A 53 -4.48 -12.04 13.49
CA VAL A 53 -4.50 -12.33 14.92
C VAL A 53 -5.65 -11.59 15.60
N LEU A 54 -5.84 -10.31 15.28
CA LEU A 54 -6.94 -9.49 15.81
C LEU A 54 -8.31 -10.06 15.43
N LEU A 55 -8.52 -10.43 14.16
CA LEU A 55 -9.78 -11.04 13.72
C LEU A 55 -10.03 -12.38 14.43
N THR A 56 -8.98 -13.18 14.63
CA THR A 56 -9.07 -14.46 15.33
C THR A 56 -9.42 -14.25 16.81
N LEU A 57 -8.84 -13.23 17.46
CA LEU A 57 -9.19 -12.85 18.83
C LEU A 57 -10.64 -12.40 18.91
N ILE A 58 -11.09 -11.50 18.03
CA ILE A 58 -12.49 -11.05 18.01
C ILE A 58 -13.44 -12.24 17.85
N PHE A 59 -13.14 -13.15 16.92
CA PHE A 59 -13.91 -14.38 16.72
C PHE A 59 -13.92 -15.26 17.99
N ALA A 60 -12.75 -15.49 18.59
CA ALA A 60 -12.63 -16.28 19.81
C ALA A 60 -13.42 -15.65 20.96
N GLY A 61 -13.32 -14.33 21.14
CA GLY A 61 -14.04 -13.57 22.16
C GLY A 61 -15.56 -13.62 21.98
N MET A 62 -16.05 -13.57 20.75
CA MET A 62 -17.49 -13.60 20.47
C MET A 62 -18.11 -15.00 20.58
N PHE A 63 -17.40 -16.04 20.15
CA PHE A 63 -18.03 -17.35 19.91
C PHE A 63 -17.45 -18.50 20.75
N THR A 64 -16.20 -18.39 21.21
CA THR A 64 -15.47 -19.53 21.81
C THR A 64 -15.22 -19.33 23.29
N LEU A 65 -14.84 -18.12 23.69
CA LEU A 65 -14.49 -17.78 25.06
C LEU A 65 -15.76 -17.55 25.87
N LYS A 66 -15.97 -18.40 26.88
CA LYS A 66 -16.96 -18.16 27.93
C LYS A 66 -16.24 -17.49 29.09
N PHE A 67 -16.41 -16.18 29.22
CA PHE A 67 -15.82 -15.43 30.33
C PHE A 67 -16.52 -15.82 31.65
N LYS A 68 -15.71 -16.17 32.67
CA LYS A 68 -16.22 -16.50 34.01
C LYS A 68 -16.44 -15.25 34.88
N SER A 69 -15.77 -14.15 34.55
CA SER A 69 -15.85 -12.87 35.25
C SER A 69 -15.94 -11.71 34.26
N LEU A 70 -16.69 -10.67 34.64
CA LEU A 70 -16.84 -9.44 33.85
C LEU A 70 -15.49 -8.73 33.64
N GLU A 71 -14.63 -8.74 34.65
CA GLU A 71 -13.29 -8.14 34.58
C GLU A 71 -12.42 -8.79 33.49
N GLY A 72 -12.48 -10.11 33.35
CA GLY A 72 -11.72 -10.84 32.33
C GLY A 72 -12.20 -10.52 30.91
N GLU A 73 -13.52 -10.34 30.74
CA GLU A 73 -14.12 -9.92 29.48
C GLU A 73 -13.67 -8.50 29.10
N LEU A 74 -13.73 -7.55 30.04
CA LEU A 74 -13.29 -6.17 29.81
C LEU A 74 -11.81 -6.09 29.41
N TRP A 75 -10.93 -6.77 30.14
CA TRP A 75 -9.50 -6.80 29.83
C TRP A 75 -9.23 -7.39 28.45
N PHE A 76 -9.94 -8.45 28.07
CA PHE A 76 -9.82 -9.05 26.75
C PHE A 76 -10.14 -8.05 25.64
N TRP A 77 -11.26 -7.33 25.75
CA TRP A 77 -11.66 -6.34 24.75
C TRP A 77 -10.71 -5.12 24.73
N ILE A 78 -10.20 -4.69 25.88
CA ILE A 78 -9.17 -3.64 25.96
C ILE A 78 -7.91 -4.07 25.21
N CYS A 79 -7.43 -5.30 25.40
CA CYS A 79 -6.28 -5.82 24.67
C CYS A 79 -6.53 -5.86 23.16
N CYS A 80 -7.73 -6.30 22.72
CA CYS A 80 -8.12 -6.28 21.31
C CYS A 80 -8.11 -4.85 20.74
N LEU A 81 -8.65 -3.87 21.47
CA LEU A 81 -8.65 -2.47 21.05
C LEU A 81 -7.23 -1.90 20.93
N LEU A 82 -6.35 -2.21 21.89
CA LEU A 82 -4.94 -1.80 21.84
C LEU A 82 -4.21 -2.38 20.63
N ILE A 83 -4.44 -3.67 20.32
CA ILE A 83 -3.89 -4.31 19.12
C ILE A 83 -4.44 -3.62 17.85
N GLY A 84 -5.74 -3.34 17.80
CA GLY A 84 -6.37 -2.63 16.69
C GLY A 84 -5.77 -1.23 16.47
N LEU A 85 -5.56 -0.48 17.57
CA LEU A 85 -4.92 0.83 17.53
C LEU A 85 -3.47 0.75 17.01
N LEU A 86 -2.73 -0.25 17.46
CA LEU A 86 -1.36 -0.50 16.99
C LEU A 86 -1.34 -0.80 15.49
N VAL A 87 -2.26 -1.65 14.99
CA VAL A 87 -2.40 -1.93 13.56
C VAL A 87 -2.69 -0.66 12.77
N LEU A 88 -3.59 0.19 13.27
CA LEU A 88 -3.93 1.46 12.62
C LEU A 88 -2.72 2.39 12.52
N LEU A 89 -1.93 2.51 13.59
CA LEU A 89 -0.70 3.31 13.60
C LEU A 89 0.33 2.77 12.59
N LEU A 90 0.54 1.45 12.55
CA LEU A 90 1.45 0.83 11.58
C LEU A 90 0.97 1.06 10.14
N LEU A 91 -0.34 1.01 9.89
CA LEU A 91 -0.93 1.30 8.58
C LEU A 91 -0.70 2.76 8.16
N LEU A 92 -0.84 3.70 9.10
CA LEU A 92 -0.55 5.12 8.86
C LEU A 92 0.93 5.35 8.52
N VAL A 93 1.84 4.66 9.22
CA VAL A 93 3.27 4.71 8.93
C VAL A 93 3.56 4.13 7.54
N ASP A 94 2.99 2.99 7.18
CA ASP A 94 3.12 2.42 5.82
C ASP A 94 2.61 3.38 4.75
N ALA A 95 1.41 3.95 4.94
CA ALA A 95 0.81 4.90 4.02
C ALA A 95 1.67 6.17 3.85
N HIS A 96 2.23 6.70 4.95
CA HIS A 96 3.12 7.85 4.92
C HIS A 96 4.43 7.55 4.19
N LEU A 97 5.03 6.37 4.43
CA LEU A 97 6.21 5.90 3.71
C LEU A 97 5.93 5.74 2.21
N LEU A 98 4.76 5.20 1.86
CA LEU A 98 4.32 5.04 0.47
C LEU A 98 4.15 6.39 -0.23
N TYR A 99 3.56 7.36 0.45
CA TYR A 99 3.36 8.72 -0.06
C TYR A 99 4.70 9.42 -0.33
N LYS A 100 5.62 9.36 0.64
CA LYS A 100 6.98 9.93 0.50
C LYS A 100 7.78 9.26 -0.63
N GLY A 101 7.60 7.96 -0.83
CA GLY A 101 8.19 7.21 -1.94
C GLY A 101 7.70 7.70 -3.30
N ARG A 102 6.38 7.86 -3.46
CA ARG A 102 5.78 8.30 -4.74
C ARG A 102 6.13 9.74 -5.12
N MET A 103 6.29 10.64 -4.16
CA MET A 103 6.67 12.03 -4.46
C MET A 103 8.07 12.13 -5.08
N ARG A 104 9.04 11.38 -4.57
CA ARG A 104 10.41 11.35 -5.14
C ARG A 104 10.45 10.81 -6.56
N GLU A 105 9.55 9.87 -6.88
CA GLU A 105 9.49 9.27 -8.21
C GLU A 105 8.79 10.19 -9.22
N ARG A 106 7.78 10.96 -8.77
CA ARG A 106 7.16 12.01 -9.58
C ARG A 106 8.14 13.15 -9.88
N GLU A 107 8.93 13.61 -8.91
CA GLU A 107 9.94 14.65 -9.15
C GLU A 107 10.92 14.27 -10.26
N ARG A 108 11.42 13.02 -10.27
CA ARG A 108 12.30 12.53 -11.34
C ARG A 108 11.62 12.49 -12.70
N LEU A 109 10.36 12.06 -12.74
CA LEU A 109 9.59 12.05 -13.98
C LEU A 109 9.36 13.46 -14.54
N TYR A 110 9.13 14.46 -13.69
CA TYR A 110 9.01 15.86 -14.12
C TYR A 110 10.35 16.43 -14.60
N GLU A 111 11.46 16.07 -13.94
CA GLU A 111 12.80 16.47 -14.36
C GLU A 111 13.18 15.89 -15.73
N ASP A 112 12.88 14.62 -15.97
CA ASP A 112 13.11 13.97 -17.26
C ASP A 112 12.16 14.53 -18.35
N LEU A 113 10.91 14.84 -18.01
CA LEU A 113 9.98 15.50 -18.95
C LEU A 113 10.48 16.90 -19.32
N ALA A 114 10.89 17.70 -18.34
CA ALA A 114 11.41 19.05 -18.56
C ALA A 114 12.67 19.02 -19.43
N ARG A 115 13.57 18.07 -19.17
CA ARG A 115 14.81 17.90 -19.93
C ARG A 115 14.55 17.45 -21.38
N ASN A 116 13.59 16.56 -21.60
CA ASN A 116 13.19 16.13 -22.94
C ASN A 116 12.47 17.24 -23.73
N ILE A 117 11.62 18.03 -23.08
CA ILE A 117 10.97 19.18 -23.72
C ILE A 117 12.02 20.22 -24.12
N LEU A 118 12.95 20.58 -23.21
CA LEU A 118 14.02 21.54 -23.52
C LEU A 118 14.88 21.07 -24.70
N ARG A 119 15.24 19.78 -24.73
CA ARG A 119 16.01 19.20 -25.84
C ARG A 119 15.25 19.29 -27.16
N SER A 120 13.96 18.97 -27.18
CA SER A 120 13.13 19.06 -28.39
C SER A 120 12.95 20.50 -28.92
N ILE A 121 12.97 21.50 -28.04
CA ILE A 121 12.88 22.91 -28.44
C ILE A 121 14.21 23.38 -29.05
N VAL A 122 15.34 23.01 -28.44
CA VAL A 122 16.68 23.35 -28.95
C VAL A 122 16.93 22.70 -30.31
N GLU A 123 16.53 21.44 -30.47
CA GLU A 123 16.68 20.69 -31.73
C GLU A 123 15.86 21.32 -32.87
N LYS A 124 14.61 21.69 -32.60
CA LYS A 124 13.77 22.44 -33.55
C LYS A 124 14.35 23.80 -33.92
N ALA A 125 14.92 24.53 -32.96
CA ALA A 125 15.53 25.84 -33.22
C ALA A 125 16.83 25.75 -34.05
N GLN A 126 17.54 24.62 -33.98
CA GLN A 126 18.69 24.35 -34.85
C GLN A 126 18.26 24.01 -36.29
N GLU A 127 17.24 23.16 -36.46
CA GLU A 127 16.72 22.82 -37.79
C GLU A 127 16.20 24.05 -38.55
N GLU A 128 15.54 24.98 -37.85
CA GLU A 128 15.03 26.23 -38.44
C GLU A 128 16.16 27.17 -38.88
N ASN A 129 17.27 27.25 -38.13
CA ASN A 129 18.44 28.03 -38.51
C ASN A 129 19.20 27.42 -39.70
N GLU A 130 19.34 26.10 -39.76
CA GLU A 130 19.98 25.42 -40.89
C GLU A 130 19.17 25.50 -42.18
N GLY A 131 17.83 25.46 -42.09
CA GLY A 131 16.94 25.68 -43.24
C GLY A 131 17.04 27.11 -43.80
N THR A 132 17.17 28.10 -42.90
CA THR A 132 17.27 29.52 -43.28
C THR A 132 18.62 29.84 -43.94
N GLN A 133 19.72 29.23 -43.49
CA GLN A 133 21.04 29.40 -44.13
C GLN A 133 21.14 28.79 -45.53
N LYS A 134 20.52 27.62 -45.77
CA LYS A 134 20.52 26.99 -47.10
C LYS A 134 19.72 27.79 -48.14
N THR A 135 18.67 28.48 -47.69
CA THR A 135 17.83 29.31 -48.56
C THR A 135 18.55 30.59 -49.01
N ASN A 136 19.40 31.18 -48.17
CA ASN A 136 20.18 32.38 -48.50
C ASN A 136 21.44 32.10 -49.34
N GLN A 137 21.90 30.85 -49.47
CA GLN A 137 23.04 30.49 -50.34
C GLN A 137 22.64 30.15 -51.79
N GLN A 138 21.34 30.06 -52.08
CA GLN A 138 20.82 29.80 -53.44
C GLN A 138 20.34 31.05 -54.19
N GLN A 139 20.46 32.24 -53.57
CA GLN A 139 20.26 33.54 -54.21
C GLN A 139 21.59 34.20 -54.52
#